data_AF-A0A532CF14-F1
#
_entry.id   AF-A0A532CF14-F1
#
_cell.length_a   1.000
_cell.length_b   1.000
_cell.length_c   1.000
_cell.angle_alpha   90.00
_cell.angle_beta   90.00
_cell.angle_gamma   90.00
#
_symmetry.space_group_name_H-M   'P 1'
#
loop_
_entity.id
_entity.type
_entity.pdbx_description
1 polymer ?
#
loop_
_entity_poly.entity_id
_entity_poly.type
_entity_poly.pdbx_seq_one_letter_code
_entity_poly.pdbx_strand_id
1 'polypeptide(L)'
;MAVEEKWKANLEKVAFMKQFPGLLGHWEALGGKTIKAVILLKGKQGAAVLVCADGTFTIVPPMASEPYELGEALAVARTLLEPTHQAAYVEYDRLVKKDKDALKSARVEKILGAIHNNLEQHPELKDRLKELVKEWK
;
A
#
# COMPACT_ATOMS: atom_id res chain seq x y z
N MET A 1 30.44 14.15 34.39
CA MET A 1 30.07 15.54 34.04
C MET A 1 30.05 15.74 32.53
N ALA A 2 31.17 15.74 31.81
CA ALA A 2 31.19 16.01 30.36
C ALA A 2 30.29 15.07 29.49
N VAL A 3 30.21 13.78 29.81
CA VAL A 3 29.32 12.83 29.09
C VAL A 3 27.84 13.16 29.32
N GLU A 4 27.48 13.55 30.54
CA GLU A 4 26.10 13.89 30.90
C GLU A 4 25.67 15.23 30.29
N GLU A 5 26.55 16.22 30.29
CA GLU A 5 26.34 17.51 29.61
C GLU A 5 26.16 17.33 28.10
N LYS A 6 27.01 16.52 27.47
CA LYS A 6 26.87 16.18 26.04
C LYS A 6 25.53 15.50 25.76
N TRP A 7 25.09 14.61 26.65
CA TRP A 7 23.81 13.93 26.51
C TRP A 7 22.63 14.90 26.64
N LYS A 8 22.62 15.76 27.66
CA LYS A 8 21.60 16.82 27.84
C LYS A 8 21.54 17.78 26.65
N ALA A 9 22.70 18.27 26.19
CA ALA A 9 22.78 19.13 25.01
C ALA A 9 22.22 18.44 23.75
N ASN A 10 22.47 17.14 23.59
CA ASN A 10 21.90 16.39 22.47
C ASN A 10 20.37 16.24 22.59
N LEU A 11 19.84 16.03 23.79
CA LEU A 11 18.39 15.96 24.02
C LEU A 11 17.70 17.29 23.70
N GLU A 12 18.24 18.41 24.18
CA GLU A 12 17.70 19.75 23.90
C GLU A 12 17.70 20.05 22.40
N LYS A 13 18.81 19.75 21.72
CA LYS A 13 18.92 19.87 20.26
C LYS A 13 17.87 19.02 19.55
N VAL A 14 17.68 17.77 19.95
CA VAL A 14 16.67 16.87 19.35
C VAL A 14 15.25 17.37 19.61
N ALA A 15 14.95 17.85 20.81
CA ALA A 15 13.66 18.42 21.15
C ALA A 15 13.33 19.64 20.28
N PHE A 16 14.30 20.55 20.12
CA PHE A 16 14.15 21.71 19.23
C PHE A 16 13.94 21.30 17.78
N MET A 17 14.72 20.34 17.25
CA MET A 17 14.54 19.85 15.87
C MET A 17 13.14 19.27 15.62
N LYS A 18 12.54 18.59 16.60
CA LYS A 18 11.18 18.04 16.50
C LYS A 18 10.09 19.13 16.50
N GLN A 19 10.39 20.31 16.99
CA GLN A 19 9.49 21.47 17.04
C GLN A 19 9.91 22.57 16.07
N PHE A 20 10.79 22.24 15.12
CA PHE A 20 11.38 23.24 14.23
C PHE A 20 10.27 23.96 13.45
N PRO A 21 10.27 25.32 13.40
CA PRO A 21 9.24 26.07 12.70
C PRO A 21 9.08 25.61 11.25
N GLY A 22 7.85 25.24 10.88
CA GLY A 22 7.53 24.75 9.55
C GLY A 22 7.66 23.24 9.34
N LEU A 23 8.15 22.48 10.32
CA LEU A 23 8.13 21.01 10.25
C LEU A 23 6.69 20.49 10.31
N LEU A 24 6.26 19.77 9.28
CA LEU A 24 4.95 19.12 9.22
C LEU A 24 5.04 17.72 9.82
N GLY A 25 4.19 17.43 10.80
CA GLY A 25 4.15 16.16 11.52
C GLY A 25 3.22 15.09 10.95
N HIS A 26 2.39 15.43 9.95
CA HIS A 26 1.41 14.52 9.37
C HIS A 26 1.16 14.85 7.88
N TRP A 27 0.74 13.86 7.09
CA TRP A 27 0.65 13.96 5.63
C TRP A 27 -0.45 14.91 5.15
N GLU A 28 -1.55 15.00 5.87
CA GLU A 28 -2.70 15.84 5.51
C GLU A 28 -2.32 17.33 5.51
N ALA A 29 -1.33 17.73 6.31
CA ALA A 29 -0.82 19.10 6.30
C ALA A 29 -0.12 19.49 4.99
N LEU A 30 0.26 18.51 4.14
CA LEU A 30 0.79 18.79 2.81
C LEU A 30 -0.31 19.10 1.77
N GLY A 31 -1.58 18.83 2.09
CA GLY A 31 -2.70 19.07 1.17
C GLY A 31 -2.72 20.50 0.65
N GLY A 32 -2.74 20.67 -0.68
CA GLY A 32 -2.79 21.98 -1.33
C GLY A 32 -1.48 22.78 -1.31
N LYS A 33 -0.41 22.29 -0.67
CA LYS A 33 0.89 22.97 -0.67
C LYS A 33 1.60 22.79 -2.01
N THR A 34 2.31 23.84 -2.42
CA THR A 34 3.17 23.80 -3.60
C THR A 34 4.57 23.34 -3.21
N ILE A 35 5.04 22.24 -3.78
CA ILE A 35 6.41 21.75 -3.58
C ILE A 35 7.38 22.70 -4.29
N LYS A 36 8.34 23.24 -3.54
CA LYS A 36 9.43 24.10 -4.04
C LYS A 36 10.69 23.30 -4.33
N ALA A 37 11.03 22.33 -3.49
CA ALA A 37 12.23 21.50 -3.67
C ALA A 37 12.06 20.10 -3.08
N VAL A 38 12.75 19.13 -3.70
CA VAL A 38 12.94 17.77 -3.20
C VAL A 38 14.44 17.53 -3.05
N ILE A 39 14.91 17.30 -1.82
CA ILE A 39 16.35 17.21 -1.51
C ILE A 39 16.65 15.84 -0.91
N LEU A 40 17.48 15.04 -1.58
CA LEU A 40 17.85 13.70 -1.10
C LEU A 40 18.72 13.78 0.17
N LEU A 41 18.38 12.96 1.16
CA LEU A 41 19.16 12.83 2.38
C LEU A 41 20.39 11.96 2.15
N LYS A 42 21.57 12.49 2.48
CA LYS A 42 22.84 11.73 2.38
C LYS A 42 22.95 10.61 3.42
N GLY A 43 22.32 10.79 4.59
CA GLY A 43 22.44 9.87 5.72
C GLY A 43 21.47 8.68 5.72
N LYS A 44 20.43 8.70 4.88
CA LYS A 44 19.45 7.62 4.76
C LYS A 44 19.09 7.45 3.28
N GLN A 45 19.53 6.34 2.69
CA GLN A 45 19.35 6.07 1.27
C GLN A 45 17.86 6.12 0.90
N GLY A 46 17.55 6.87 -0.16
CA GLY A 46 16.21 7.02 -0.71
C GLY A 46 15.31 8.03 0.02
N ALA A 47 15.59 8.39 1.28
CA ALA A 47 14.80 9.41 1.98
C ALA A 47 15.08 10.81 1.44
N ALA A 48 14.10 11.70 1.49
CA ALA A 48 14.24 13.06 1.00
C ALA A 48 13.54 14.07 1.93
N VAL A 49 13.89 15.34 1.79
CA VAL A 49 13.16 16.48 2.36
C VAL A 49 12.31 17.08 1.26
N LEU A 50 11.01 17.24 1.53
CA LEU A 50 10.12 18.06 0.72
C LEU A 50 10.02 19.45 1.35
N VAL A 51 10.39 20.48 0.61
CA VAL A 51 10.26 21.89 1.02
C VAL A 51 9.14 22.52 0.21
N CYS A 52 8.15 23.11 0.89
CA CYS A 52 7.04 23.83 0.29
C CYS A 52 7.37 25.30 0.06
N ALA A 53 6.66 25.96 -0.85
CA ALA A 53 6.87 27.36 -1.20
C ALA A 53 6.65 28.33 -0.02
N ASP A 54 5.80 27.96 0.95
CA ASP A 54 5.51 28.73 2.16
C ASP A 54 6.53 28.53 3.30
N GLY A 55 7.62 27.80 3.04
CA GLY A 55 8.67 27.53 4.02
C GLY A 55 8.39 26.35 4.95
N THR A 56 7.24 25.69 4.82
CA THR A 56 6.98 24.41 5.53
C THR A 56 7.68 23.24 4.85
N PHE A 57 7.98 22.19 5.59
CA PHE A 57 8.70 21.03 5.07
C PHE A 57 8.40 19.75 5.83
N THR A 58 8.70 18.60 5.22
CA THR A 58 8.67 17.30 5.89
C THR A 58 9.74 16.37 5.32
N ILE A 59 9.98 15.25 6.01
CA ILE A 59 10.88 14.19 5.57
C ILE A 59 10.02 13.07 4.99
N VAL A 60 10.25 12.71 3.73
CA VAL A 60 9.58 11.60 3.07
C VAL A 60 10.42 10.33 3.16
N PRO A 61 9.77 9.17 3.34
CA PRO A 61 10.48 7.89 3.38
C PRO A 61 11.08 7.55 1.99
N PRO A 62 11.99 6.57 1.93
CA PRO A 62 12.49 6.05 0.67
C PRO A 62 11.39 5.61 -0.28
N MET A 63 11.52 5.95 -1.56
CA MET A 63 10.64 5.43 -2.61
C MET A 63 10.97 3.96 -2.87
N ALA A 64 10.27 3.07 -2.17
CA ALA A 64 10.28 1.64 -2.42
C ALA A 64 8.84 1.14 -2.29
N SER A 65 8.05 1.30 -3.36
CA SER A 65 6.65 0.87 -3.35
C SER A 65 6.54 -0.64 -3.52
N GLU A 66 5.91 -1.30 -2.56
CA GLU A 66 5.55 -2.70 -2.68
C GLU A 66 4.31 -2.89 -3.57
N PRO A 67 4.10 -4.07 -4.20
CA PRO A 67 2.97 -4.29 -5.10
C PRO A 67 1.60 -3.98 -4.48
N TYR A 68 1.41 -4.23 -3.18
CA TYR A 68 0.15 -3.93 -2.50
C TYR A 68 -0.08 -2.41 -2.37
N GLU A 69 0.98 -1.65 -2.07
CA GLU A 69 0.95 -0.19 -1.95
C GLU A 69 0.66 0.46 -3.30
N LEU A 70 1.13 -0.12 -4.41
CA LEU A 70 0.82 0.35 -5.76
C LEU A 70 -0.67 0.22 -6.08
N GLY A 71 -1.27 -0.94 -5.77
CA GLY A 71 -2.69 -1.17 -6.00
C GLY A 71 -3.57 -0.24 -5.15
N GLU A 72 -3.21 -0.05 -3.89
CA GLU A 72 -3.89 0.89 -2.99
C GLU A 72 -3.75 2.34 -3.49
N ALA A 73 -2.53 2.79 -3.82
CA ALA A 73 -2.26 4.13 -4.32
C ALA A 73 -3.10 4.47 -5.56
N LEU A 74 -3.14 3.55 -6.55
CA LEU A 74 -3.95 3.74 -7.76
C LEU A 74 -5.45 3.79 -7.47
N ALA A 75 -5.92 3.08 -6.44
CA ALA A 75 -7.33 3.09 -6.05
C ALA A 75 -7.70 4.39 -5.32
N VAL A 76 -6.95 4.80 -4.30
CA VAL A 76 -7.28 5.97 -3.46
C VAL A 76 -7.08 7.29 -4.21
N ALA A 77 -6.13 7.37 -5.13
CA ALA A 77 -5.85 8.58 -5.90
C ALA A 77 -6.63 8.65 -7.24
N ARG A 78 -7.49 7.67 -7.53
CA ARG A 78 -8.17 7.54 -8.84
C ARG A 78 -8.92 8.79 -9.26
N THR A 79 -9.66 9.42 -8.35
CA THR A 79 -10.43 10.64 -8.65
C THR A 79 -9.56 11.81 -9.12
N LEU A 80 -8.28 11.82 -8.74
CA LEU A 80 -7.30 12.84 -9.12
C LEU A 80 -6.47 12.44 -10.34
N LEU A 81 -6.21 11.13 -10.52
CA LEU A 81 -5.32 10.62 -11.57
C LEU A 81 -6.06 10.22 -12.86
N GLU A 82 -7.25 9.66 -12.75
CA GLU A 82 -8.01 9.14 -13.90
C GLU A 82 -8.36 10.20 -14.95
N PRO A 83 -8.71 11.45 -14.60
CA PRO A 83 -8.94 12.49 -15.60
C PRO A 83 -7.75 12.71 -16.56
N THR A 84 -6.52 12.51 -16.06
CA THR A 84 -5.28 12.66 -16.85
C THR A 84 -4.82 11.33 -17.46
N HIS A 85 -5.17 10.20 -16.84
CA HIS A 85 -4.66 8.87 -17.18
C HIS A 85 -5.75 7.83 -17.48
N GLN A 86 -6.85 8.26 -18.12
CA GLN A 86 -8.03 7.43 -18.34
C GLN A 86 -7.72 6.10 -19.04
N ALA A 87 -6.92 6.12 -20.11
CA ALA A 87 -6.54 4.91 -20.84
C ALA A 87 -5.78 3.91 -19.98
N ALA A 88 -4.93 4.39 -19.06
CA ALA A 88 -4.21 3.54 -18.12
C ALA A 88 -5.17 2.88 -17.10
N TYR A 89 -6.18 3.62 -16.62
CA TYR A 89 -7.20 3.06 -15.72
C TYR A 89 -8.11 2.03 -16.42
N VAL A 90 -8.46 2.23 -17.69
CA VAL A 90 -9.20 1.21 -18.47
C VAL A 90 -8.40 -0.09 -18.55
N GLU A 91 -7.10 0.00 -18.84
CA GLU A 91 -6.24 -1.18 -18.89
C GLU A 91 -6.05 -1.81 -17.49
N TYR A 92 -5.86 -0.99 -16.45
CA TYR A 92 -5.78 -1.45 -15.08
C TYR A 92 -7.05 -2.22 -14.67
N ASP A 93 -8.24 -1.69 -14.94
CA ASP A 93 -9.51 -2.34 -14.63
C ASP A 93 -9.66 -3.67 -15.38
N ARG A 94 -9.22 -3.72 -16.65
CA ARG A 94 -9.19 -4.96 -17.44
C ARG A 94 -8.29 -6.01 -16.78
N LEU A 95 -7.11 -5.61 -16.29
CA LEU A 95 -6.16 -6.50 -15.63
C LEU A 95 -6.67 -6.97 -14.25
N VAL A 96 -7.25 -6.08 -13.45
CA VAL A 96 -7.88 -6.44 -12.16
C VAL A 96 -9.01 -7.44 -12.37
N LYS A 97 -9.83 -7.24 -13.40
CA LYS A 97 -10.89 -8.19 -13.75
C LYS A 97 -10.30 -9.55 -14.15
N LYS A 98 -9.27 -9.55 -15.00
CA LYS A 98 -8.59 -10.77 -15.44
C LYS A 98 -8.02 -11.57 -14.26
N ASP A 99 -7.35 -10.90 -13.32
CA ASP A 99 -6.81 -11.53 -12.11
C ASP A 99 -7.91 -12.14 -11.25
N LYS A 100 -8.98 -11.38 -11.00
CA LYS A 100 -10.14 -11.85 -10.22
C LYS A 100 -10.80 -13.09 -10.85
N ASP A 101 -10.94 -13.11 -12.16
CA ASP A 101 -11.54 -14.24 -12.87
C ASP A 101 -10.59 -15.45 -12.88
N ALA A 102 -9.28 -15.25 -13.05
CA ALA A 102 -8.29 -16.32 -12.91
C ALA A 102 -8.28 -16.93 -11.50
N LEU A 103 -8.38 -16.09 -10.45
CA LEU A 103 -8.44 -16.54 -9.07
C LEU A 103 -9.69 -17.39 -8.78
N LYS A 104 -10.85 -17.02 -9.36
CA LYS A 104 -12.08 -17.83 -9.24
C LYS A 104 -11.90 -19.19 -9.89
N SER A 105 -11.38 -19.24 -11.11
CA SER A 105 -11.14 -20.50 -11.82
C SER A 105 -10.19 -21.41 -11.04
N ALA A 106 -9.06 -20.87 -10.58
CA ALA A 106 -8.09 -21.63 -9.78
C ALA A 106 -8.69 -22.18 -8.47
N ARG A 107 -9.59 -21.42 -7.81
CA ARG A 107 -10.31 -21.90 -6.61
C ARG A 107 -11.25 -23.05 -6.93
N VAL A 108 -12.00 -22.97 -8.03
CA VAL A 108 -12.89 -24.06 -8.46
C VAL A 108 -12.09 -25.32 -8.75
N GLU A 109 -10.99 -25.21 -9.50
CA GLU A 109 -10.10 -26.33 -9.78
C GLU A 109 -9.53 -26.96 -8.50
N LYS A 110 -9.12 -26.14 -7.54
CA LYS A 110 -8.65 -26.62 -6.23
C LYS A 110 -9.74 -27.40 -5.47
N ILE A 111 -10.98 -26.92 -5.48
CA ILE A 111 -12.11 -27.61 -4.83
C ILE A 111 -12.40 -28.93 -5.54
N LEU A 112 -12.46 -28.94 -6.87
CA LEU A 112 -12.70 -30.15 -7.64
C LEU A 112 -11.60 -31.18 -7.44
N GLY A 113 -10.33 -30.75 -7.42
CA GLY A 113 -9.20 -31.61 -7.10
C GLY A 113 -9.28 -32.17 -5.68
N ALA A 114 -9.64 -31.34 -4.70
CA ALA A 114 -9.85 -31.80 -3.32
C ALA A 114 -10.99 -32.82 -3.22
N ILE A 115 -12.11 -32.62 -3.91
CA ILE A 115 -13.20 -33.60 -3.98
C ILE A 115 -12.67 -34.90 -4.60
N HIS A 116 -12.05 -34.81 -5.78
CA HIS A 116 -11.56 -35.98 -6.52
C HIS A 116 -10.61 -36.84 -5.70
N ASN A 117 -9.63 -36.22 -5.04
CA ASN A 117 -8.62 -36.92 -4.25
C ASN A 117 -9.20 -37.62 -3.00
N ASN A 118 -10.36 -37.17 -2.50
CA ASN A 118 -10.99 -37.74 -1.32
C ASN A 118 -12.11 -38.74 -1.64
N LEU A 119 -12.57 -38.83 -2.90
CA LEU A 119 -13.69 -39.69 -3.28
C LEU A 119 -13.42 -41.18 -3.08
N GLU A 120 -12.18 -41.65 -3.26
CA GLU A 120 -11.85 -43.06 -3.06
C GLU A 120 -11.87 -43.47 -1.58
N GLN A 121 -11.45 -42.56 -0.70
CA GLN A 121 -11.36 -42.81 0.75
C GLN A 121 -12.68 -42.51 1.47
N HIS A 122 -13.54 -41.69 0.88
CA HIS A 122 -14.85 -41.29 1.42
C HIS A 122 -15.96 -41.47 0.38
N PRO A 123 -16.41 -42.70 0.10
CA PRO A 123 -17.45 -42.97 -0.90
C PRO A 123 -18.78 -42.23 -0.62
N GLU A 124 -19.11 -42.00 0.65
CA GLU A 124 -20.29 -41.25 1.10
C GLU A 124 -20.31 -39.80 0.61
N LEU A 125 -19.13 -39.21 0.33
CA LEU A 125 -19.02 -37.87 -0.24
C LEU A 125 -19.71 -37.79 -1.60
N LYS A 126 -19.64 -38.87 -2.40
CA LYS A 126 -20.28 -38.93 -3.72
C LYS A 126 -21.80 -38.82 -3.60
N ASP A 127 -22.39 -39.53 -2.65
CA ASP A 127 -23.84 -39.56 -2.48
C ASP A 127 -24.35 -38.25 -1.88
N ARG A 128 -23.63 -37.68 -0.91
CA ARG A 128 -23.97 -36.36 -0.37
C ARG A 128 -23.86 -35.24 -1.41
N LEU A 129 -22.86 -35.29 -2.30
CA LEU A 129 -22.75 -34.35 -3.43
C LEU A 129 -23.95 -34.45 -4.38
N LYS A 130 -24.45 -35.66 -4.69
CA LYS A 130 -25.66 -35.82 -5.52
C LYS A 130 -26.89 -35.23 -4.85
N GLU A 131 -27.03 -35.35 -3.53
CA GLU A 131 -28.12 -34.74 -2.78
C GLU A 131 -28.04 -33.22 -2.80
N LEU A 132 -26.86 -32.64 -2.58
CA LEU A 132 -26.64 -31.19 -2.63
C LEU A 132 -27.04 -30.59 -4.00
N VAL A 133 -26.73 -31.28 -5.10
CA VAL A 133 -27.13 -30.84 -6.45
C VAL A 133 -28.65 -30.78 -6.60
N LYS A 134 -29.41 -31.65 -5.93
CA LYS A 134 -30.89 -31.62 -5.97
C LYS A 134 -31.48 -30.44 -5.20
N GLU A 135 -30.72 -29.83 -4.29
CA GLU A 135 -31.13 -28.66 -3.52
C GLU A 135 -30.89 -27.35 -4.27
N TRP A 136 -30.14 -27.37 -5.37
CA TRP A 136 -29.90 -26.19 -6.22
C TRP A 136 -31.17 -25.86 -7.03
N LYS A 137 -31.69 -24.65 -6.84
CA LYS A 137 -32.78 -24.06 -7.64
C LYS A 137 -32.24 -23.19 -8.77
#